data_AF-A0AAW8NIL2-F1
#
_entry.id   AF-A0AAW8NIL2-F1
#
_cell.length_a   1.000
_cell.length_b   1.000
_cell.length_c   1.000
_cell.angle_alpha   90.00
_cell.angle_beta   90.00
_cell.angle_gamma   90.00
#
_symmetry.space_group_name_H-M   'P 1'
#
loop_
_entity.id
_entity.type
_entity.pdbx_description
1 polymer ?
#
loop_
_entity_poly.entity_id
_entity_poly.type
_entity_poly.pdbx_seq_one_letter_code
_entity_poly.pdbx_strand_id
1 'polypeptide(L)'
;MTTTTIAFTRPTPSADGRTLHSTTTVVEREDGSRIELDISTSHWKGRGYRATATRQHADGYSRRMSLSFGADSDTRTLPAIDGAPAPTARFNRNVLADLHARVVEEVTAAADEWTSWAADCVAARD
;
A
#
# COMPACT_ATOMS: atom_id res chain seq x y z
N MET A 1 21.31 15.33 -4.67
CA MET A 1 20.02 14.83 -4.16
C MET A 1 19.99 13.34 -4.49
N THR A 2 20.05 12.47 -3.48
CA THR A 2 19.83 11.03 -3.67
C THR A 2 18.34 10.84 -3.90
N THR A 3 17.96 10.44 -5.11
CA THR A 3 16.58 10.04 -5.42
C THR A 3 16.28 8.74 -4.67
N THR A 4 15.26 8.74 -3.81
CA THR A 4 14.80 7.50 -3.19
C THR A 4 14.07 6.68 -4.23
N THR A 5 14.49 5.43 -4.44
CA THR A 5 13.79 4.50 -5.32
C THR A 5 13.07 3.47 -4.46
N ILE A 6 11.74 3.39 -4.58
CA ILE A 6 10.95 2.32 -3.97
C ILE A 6 10.50 1.31 -5.02
N ALA A 7 10.61 0.03 -4.69
CA ALA A 7 10.21 -1.06 -5.55
C ALA A 7 9.16 -1.92 -4.85
N PHE A 8 7.94 -1.92 -5.38
CA PHE A 8 6.87 -2.74 -4.86
C PHE A 8 6.95 -4.18 -5.35
N THR A 9 6.53 -5.09 -4.49
CA THR A 9 6.29 -6.49 -4.87
C THR A 9 5.18 -6.59 -5.90
N ARG A 10 5.18 -7.72 -6.63
CA ARG A 10 4.11 -7.99 -7.60
C ARG A 10 2.74 -7.99 -6.90
N PRO A 11 1.70 -7.45 -7.56
CA PRO A 11 0.37 -7.38 -6.96
C PRO A 11 -0.14 -8.76 -6.54
N THR A 12 -0.65 -8.84 -5.32
CA THR A 12 -1.28 -10.03 -4.76
C THR A 12 -2.77 -9.77 -4.53
N PRO A 13 -3.67 -10.64 -5.03
CA PRO A 13 -5.10 -10.45 -4.85
C PRO A 13 -5.57 -10.90 -3.46
N SER A 14 -6.58 -10.21 -2.92
CA SER A 14 -7.38 -10.69 -1.79
C SER A 14 -8.13 -11.99 -2.15
N ALA A 15 -8.60 -12.71 -1.12
CA ALA A 15 -9.31 -13.98 -1.32
C ALA A 15 -10.58 -13.84 -2.19
N ASP A 16 -11.28 -12.71 -2.13
CA ASP A 16 -12.44 -12.41 -2.97
C ASP A 16 -12.07 -11.80 -4.35
N GLY A 17 -10.77 -11.54 -4.57
CA GLY A 17 -10.21 -10.96 -5.78
C GLY A 17 -10.64 -9.52 -6.05
N ARG A 18 -11.19 -8.81 -5.07
CA ARG A 18 -11.66 -7.42 -5.21
C ARG A 18 -10.66 -6.38 -4.75
N THR A 19 -9.57 -6.81 -4.14
CA THR A 19 -8.47 -5.96 -3.71
C THR A 19 -7.15 -6.51 -4.26
N LEU A 20 -6.28 -5.62 -4.72
CA LEU A 20 -4.88 -5.92 -5.03
C LEU A 20 -3.99 -5.22 -4.02
N HIS A 21 -2.95 -5.91 -3.57
CA HIS A 21 -1.95 -5.43 -2.63
C HIS A 21 -0.56 -5.52 -3.22
N SER A 22 0.20 -4.44 -3.09
CA SER A 22 1.62 -4.38 -3.44
C SER A 22 2.37 -3.77 -2.27
N THR A 23 3.34 -4.51 -1.74
CA THR A 23 4.10 -4.10 -0.55
C THR A 23 5.55 -3.79 -0.89
N THR A 24 6.18 -2.92 -0.11
CA THR A 24 7.63 -2.69 -0.14
C THR A 24 8.16 -2.47 1.28
N THR A 25 9.42 -2.80 1.52
CA THR A 25 10.09 -2.51 2.78
C THR A 25 10.74 -1.14 2.68
N VAL A 26 10.37 -0.24 3.59
CA VAL A 26 10.88 1.14 3.64
C VAL A 26 12.04 1.29 4.62
N VAL A 27 11.99 0.57 5.75
CA VAL A 27 13.06 0.50 6.74
C VAL A 27 13.22 -0.95 7.16
N GLU A 28 14.46 -1.46 7.21
CA GLU A 28 14.79 -2.79 7.76
C GLU A 28 15.92 -2.63 8.78
N ARG A 29 15.80 -3.33 9.91
CA ARG A 29 16.73 -3.24 11.04
C ARG A 29 17.48 -4.55 11.26
N GLU A 30 18.59 -4.47 12.00
CA GLU A 30 19.46 -5.61 12.27
C GLU A 30 18.77 -6.74 13.05
N ASP A 31 17.77 -6.40 13.88
CA ASP A 31 16.95 -7.36 14.63
C ASP A 31 15.86 -8.03 13.78
N GLY A 32 15.78 -7.69 12.49
CA GLY A 32 14.80 -8.19 11.53
C GLY A 32 13.44 -7.49 11.60
N SER A 33 13.25 -6.50 12.46
CA SER A 33 12.07 -5.64 12.42
C SER A 33 12.14 -4.71 11.20
N ARG A 34 10.97 -4.36 10.66
CA ARG A 34 10.88 -3.52 9.47
C ARG A 34 9.60 -2.71 9.41
N ILE A 35 9.66 -1.61 8.67
CA ILE A 35 8.48 -0.84 8.25
C ILE A 35 8.18 -1.17 6.81
N GLU A 36 6.97 -1.62 6.55
CA GLU A 36 6.45 -1.87 5.22
C GLU A 36 5.45 -0.79 4.82
N LEU A 37 5.43 -0.49 3.52
CA LEU A 37 4.40 0.30 2.86
C LEU A 37 3.60 -0.64 1.96
N ASP A 38 2.31 -0.79 2.25
CA ASP A 38 1.32 -1.52 1.45
C ASP A 38 0.47 -0.53 0.65
N ILE A 39 0.41 -0.74 -0.65
CA ILE A 39 -0.56 -0.08 -1.53
C ILE A 39 -1.68 -1.06 -1.80
N SER A 40 -2.90 -0.68 -1.45
CA SER A 40 -4.09 -1.45 -1.76
C SER A 40 -4.97 -0.71 -2.74
N THR A 41 -5.53 -1.43 -3.72
CA THR A 41 -6.57 -0.91 -4.61
C THR A 41 -7.76 -1.85 -4.57
N SER A 42 -8.94 -1.34 -4.23
CA SER A 42 -10.14 -2.17 -3.99
C SER A 42 -11.37 -1.65 -4.72
N HIS A 43 -12.30 -2.55 -5.05
CA HIS A 43 -13.64 -2.20 -5.55
C HIS A 43 -14.72 -2.58 -4.54
N TRP A 44 -15.60 -1.63 -4.24
CA TRP A 44 -16.76 -1.84 -3.38
C TRP A 44 -18.04 -1.40 -4.07
N LYS A 45 -19.08 -2.24 -3.98
CA LYS A 45 -20.40 -1.92 -4.55
C LYS A 45 -20.93 -0.60 -3.96
N GLY A 46 -21.26 0.35 -4.83
CA GLY A 46 -21.78 1.68 -4.44
C GLY A 46 -20.72 2.67 -3.99
N ARG A 47 -19.44 2.28 -3.91
CA ARG A 47 -18.31 3.17 -3.60
C ARG A 47 -17.25 3.21 -4.72
N GLY A 48 -17.28 2.26 -5.65
CA GLY A 48 -16.36 2.22 -6.78
C GLY A 48 -14.98 1.71 -6.42
N TYR A 49 -14.01 2.08 -7.27
CA TYR A 49 -12.59 1.81 -7.09
C TYR A 49 -11.96 2.86 -6.17
N ARG A 50 -11.12 2.42 -5.25
CA ARG A 50 -10.38 3.28 -4.33
C ARG A 50 -9.00 2.70 -4.06
N ALA A 51 -8.04 3.57 -3.75
CA ALA A 51 -6.73 3.15 -3.31
C ALA A 51 -6.37 3.72 -1.94
N THR A 52 -5.55 2.97 -1.20
CA THR A 52 -5.02 3.38 0.09
C THR A 52 -3.55 3.02 0.17
N ALA A 53 -2.80 3.85 0.88
CA ALA A 53 -1.44 3.55 1.31
C ALA A 53 -1.47 3.26 2.81
N THR A 54 -0.92 2.13 3.22
CA THR A 54 -0.86 1.71 4.61
C THR A 54 0.59 1.51 4.99
N ARG A 55 1.06 2.19 6.04
CA ARG A 55 2.35 1.86 6.66
C ARG A 55 2.10 0.89 7.81
N GLN A 56 2.95 -0.12 7.95
CA GLN A 56 2.84 -1.13 9.00
C GLN A 56 4.21 -1.51 9.54
N HIS A 57 4.27 -1.73 10.86
CA HIS A 57 5.43 -2.33 11.51
C HIS A 57 5.29 -3.86 11.47
N ALA A 58 6.33 -4.55 10.99
CA ALA A 58 6.43 -6.00 10.97
C ALA A 58 7.62 -6.43 11.83
N ASP A 59 7.36 -7.23 12.87
CA ASP A 59 8.42 -7.90 13.61
C ASP A 59 8.92 -9.11 12.81
N GLY A 60 10.25 -9.27 12.70
CA GLY A 60 10.88 -10.28 11.84
C GLY A 60 10.53 -11.75 12.16
N TYR A 61 9.79 -11.99 13.24
CA TYR A 61 9.44 -13.32 13.74
C TYR A 61 8.02 -13.78 13.37
N SER A 62 7.10 -12.85 13.14
CA SER A 62 5.69 -13.18 12.90
C SER A 62 5.15 -12.45 11.68
N ARG A 63 5.21 -13.12 10.51
CA ARG A 63 4.19 -12.90 9.44
C ARG A 63 2.80 -13.37 9.86
N ARG A 64 2.49 -13.42 11.16
CA ARG A 64 1.08 -13.39 11.54
C ARG A 64 0.62 -12.05 11.02
N MET A 65 -0.26 -12.07 10.02
CA MET A 65 -1.22 -11.01 9.77
C MET A 65 -1.89 -10.73 11.11
N SER A 66 -1.22 -9.95 11.95
CA SER A 66 -1.78 -9.57 13.20
C SER A 66 -2.79 -8.53 12.78
N LEU A 67 -4.06 -8.87 12.95
CA LEU A 67 -5.17 -7.92 12.95
C LEU A 67 -4.94 -6.80 13.97
N SER A 68 -3.89 -6.87 14.81
CA SER A 68 -3.23 -5.69 15.35
C SER A 68 -2.46 -4.99 14.24
N PHE A 69 -3.09 -3.95 13.68
CA PHE A 69 -2.35 -2.71 13.40
C PHE A 69 -1.32 -2.55 14.52
N GLY A 70 -0.03 -2.81 14.24
CA GLY A 70 1.03 -2.55 15.21
C GLY A 70 0.90 -1.12 15.72
N ALA A 71 1.48 -0.80 16.88
CA ALA A 71 1.18 0.41 17.67
C ALA A 71 1.14 1.75 16.92
N ASP A 72 1.60 1.84 15.67
CA ASP A 72 1.63 3.05 14.84
C ASP A 72 1.23 2.84 13.36
N SER A 73 0.51 1.76 13.05
CA SER A 73 0.06 1.54 11.67
C SER A 73 -0.95 2.63 11.27
N ASP A 74 -0.66 3.33 10.18
CA ASP A 74 -1.49 4.44 9.68
C ASP A 74 -1.89 4.14 8.23
N THR A 75 -3.13 4.48 7.89
CA THR A 75 -3.71 4.29 6.55
C THR A 75 -4.14 5.62 5.98
N ARG A 76 -3.56 6.00 4.85
CA ARG A 76 -3.96 7.17 4.07
C ARG A 76 -4.79 6.75 2.88
N THR A 77 -5.93 7.41 2.70
CA THR A 77 -6.69 7.29 1.45
C THR A 77 -5.95 8.08 0.38
N LEU A 78 -5.65 7.42 -0.74
CA LEU A 78 -5.04 8.09 -1.88
C LEU A 78 -6.09 8.91 -2.63
N PRO A 79 -5.67 9.92 -3.42
CA PRO A 79 -6.58 10.66 -4.29
C PRO A 79 -7.41 9.73 -5.19
N ALA A 80 -8.52 10.27 -5.71
CA ALA A 80 -9.32 9.54 -6.68
C ALA A 80 -8.43 9.14 -7.88
N ILE A 81 -8.51 7.87 -8.28
CA ILE A 81 -7.65 7.34 -9.34
C ILE A 81 -8.16 7.87 -10.68
N ASP A 82 -7.32 8.58 -11.41
CA ASP A 82 -7.71 9.16 -12.70
C ASP A 82 -8.13 8.08 -13.71
N GLY A 83 -9.32 8.28 -14.30
CA GLY A 83 -9.93 7.33 -15.21
C GLY A 83 -10.62 6.13 -14.53
N ALA A 84 -10.75 6.12 -13.20
CA ALA A 84 -11.58 5.14 -12.52
C ALA A 84 -13.04 5.22 -13.02
N PRO A 85 -13.69 4.08 -13.30
CA PRO A 85 -15.12 4.07 -13.62
C PRO A 85 -15.97 4.68 -12.51
N ALA A 86 -17.17 5.14 -12.88
CA ALA A 86 -18.14 5.66 -11.93
C ALA A 86 -18.38 4.68 -10.76
N PRO A 87 -18.70 5.15 -9.53
CA PRO A 87 -18.89 4.28 -8.37
C PRO A 87 -19.96 3.18 -8.52
N THR A 88 -20.90 3.37 -9.45
CA THR A 88 -21.96 2.41 -9.79
C THR A 88 -21.54 1.36 -10.82
N ALA A 89 -20.37 1.50 -11.43
CA ALA A 89 -19.85 0.56 -12.41
C ALA A 89 -19.65 -0.82 -11.78
N ARG A 90 -19.93 -1.86 -12.59
CA ARG A 90 -19.70 -3.24 -12.19
C ARG A 90 -18.20 -3.48 -12.01
N PHE A 91 -17.89 -4.35 -11.06
CA PHE A 91 -16.53 -4.82 -10.84
C PHE A 91 -15.95 -5.47 -12.10
N ASN A 92 -14.75 -5.06 -12.47
CA ASN A 92 -13.93 -5.66 -13.51
C ASN A 92 -12.49 -5.82 -12.99
N ARG A 93 -11.94 -7.03 -13.13
CA ARG A 93 -10.59 -7.41 -12.67
C ARG A 93 -9.48 -6.73 -13.48
N ASN A 94 -9.66 -6.56 -14.79
CA ASN A 94 -8.64 -5.91 -15.62
C ASN A 94 -8.54 -4.43 -15.26
N VAL A 95 -9.70 -3.78 -15.07
CA VAL A 95 -9.74 -2.40 -14.58
C VAL A 95 -9.10 -2.29 -13.19
N LEU A 96 -9.32 -3.25 -12.29
CA LEU A 96 -8.66 -3.26 -10.98
C LEU A 96 -7.13 -3.31 -11.13
N ALA A 97 -6.62 -4.19 -12.00
CA ALA A 97 -5.19 -4.34 -12.25
C ALA A 97 -4.57 -3.08 -12.87
N ASP A 98 -5.23 -2.51 -13.88
CA ASP A 98 -4.75 -1.30 -14.56
C ASP A 98 -4.71 -0.09 -13.60
N LEU A 99 -5.77 0.09 -12.80
CA LEU A 99 -5.81 1.16 -11.79
C LEU A 99 -4.75 0.94 -10.71
N HIS A 100 -4.55 -0.30 -10.27
CA HIS A 100 -3.53 -0.60 -9.26
C HIS A 100 -2.12 -0.33 -9.77
N ALA A 101 -1.80 -0.70 -11.02
CA ALA A 101 -0.52 -0.41 -11.64
C ALA A 101 -0.23 1.10 -11.69
N ARG A 102 -1.22 1.91 -12.09
CA ARG A 102 -1.10 3.38 -12.10
C ARG A 102 -0.87 3.97 -10.72
N VAL A 103 -1.62 3.50 -9.72
CA VAL A 103 -1.43 3.96 -8.33
C VAL A 103 -0.03 3.63 -7.85
N VAL A 104 0.49 2.44 -8.15
CA VAL A 104 1.86 2.05 -7.82
C VAL A 104 2.86 2.97 -8.54
N GLU A 105 2.66 3.26 -9.82
CA GLU A 105 3.51 4.19 -10.58
C GLU A 105 3.50 5.61 -9.99
N GLU A 106 2.34 6.14 -9.61
CA GLU A 106 2.19 7.46 -8.97
C GLU A 106 2.90 7.52 -7.62
N VAL A 107 2.71 6.49 -6.78
CA VAL A 107 3.37 6.39 -5.47
C VAL A 107 4.89 6.25 -5.65
N THR A 108 5.36 5.47 -6.62
CA THR A 108 6.78 5.35 -6.96
C THR A 108 7.34 6.67 -7.52
N ALA A 109 6.58 7.45 -8.28
CA ALA A 109 7.01 8.76 -8.75
C ALA A 109 7.17 9.77 -7.59
N ALA A 110 6.37 9.61 -6.54
CA ALA A 110 6.45 10.38 -5.28
C ALA A 110 7.21 9.61 -4.17
N ALA A 111 8.21 8.80 -4.54
CA ALA A 111 8.90 7.90 -3.62
C ALA A 111 9.44 8.59 -2.37
N ASP A 112 10.05 9.77 -2.50
CA ASP A 112 10.62 10.51 -1.36
C ASP A 112 9.54 10.84 -0.32
N GLU A 113 8.34 11.26 -0.74
CA GLU A 113 7.22 11.60 0.16
C GLU A 113 6.73 10.36 0.90
N TRP A 114 6.41 9.29 0.15
CA TRP A 114 5.80 8.08 0.72
C TRP A 114 6.78 7.29 1.58
N THR A 115 8.05 7.25 1.21
CA THR A 115 9.13 6.69 2.04
C THR A 115 9.27 7.48 3.33
N SER A 116 9.34 8.82 3.24
CA SER A 116 9.47 9.67 4.43
C SER A 116 8.27 9.51 5.37
N TRP A 117 7.05 9.48 4.83
CA TRP A 117 5.85 9.26 5.63
C TRP A 117 5.83 7.87 6.28
N ALA A 118 6.19 6.82 5.54
CA ALA A 118 6.23 5.47 6.09
C ALA A 118 7.32 5.34 7.18
N ALA A 119 8.51 5.89 6.94
CA ALA A 119 9.63 5.92 7.89
C ALA A 119 9.33 6.77 9.13
N ASP A 120 8.38 7.71 9.07
CA ASP A 120 7.93 8.49 10.24
C ASP A 120 7.06 7.70 11.23
N CYS A 121 7.07 6.36 11.14
CA CYS A 121 6.47 5.48 12.13
C CYS A 121 7.29 5.54 13.42
N VAL A 122 6.66 5.65 14.60
CA VAL A 122 7.39 5.72 15.89
C VAL A 122 8.25 4.48 16.08
N ALA A 123 7.72 3.30 15.73
CA ALA A 123 8.47 2.06 15.69
C ALA A 123 9.70 2.06 14.75
N ALA A 124 9.83 3.03 13.83
CA ALA A 124 11.02 3.23 12.99
C ALA A 124 12.05 4.21 13.60
N ARG A 125 11.71 4.92 14.68
CA ARG A 125 12.60 5.90 15.34
C ARG A 125 13.46 5.31 16.48
N ASP A 126 13.03 4.21 17.08
CA ASP A 126 13.70 3.55 18.23
C ASP A 126 14.67 2.44 17.83
#